data_AF-A0AAD3ZIE7-F1
#
_entry.id   AF-A0AAD3ZIE7-F1
#
_cell.length_a   1.000
_cell.length_b   1.000
_cell.length_c   1.000
_cell.angle_alpha   90.00
_cell.angle_beta   90.00
_cell.angle_gamma   90.00
#
_symmetry.space_group_name_H-M   'P 1'
#
loop_
_entity.id
_entity.type
_entity.pdbx_description
1 polymer ?
#
loop_
_entity_poly.entity_id
_entity_poly.type
_entity_poly.pdbx_seq_one_letter_code
_entity_poly.pdbx_strand_id
1 'polypeptide(L)'
;MWTSFNRIVESVLDAMEKGLDYVSFEENLREQLNELGRVACKSVLEAADQRLVERREERPGWRIQRRDDEKSILTPFGTVKYRRTYFRHVKTKECAYLVDRQAGYGPHARIDLALAAEIVDAASELSYRKSGEKPSRAAPGAQVSGQTVMKAIRGFDLEEEASGGRREKKRCETLYVEADEDH
;
A
#
# COMPACT_ATOMS: atom_id res chain seq x y z
N MET A 1 -3.21 18.09 9.75
CA MET A 1 -4.39 17.27 10.10
C MET A 1 -5.59 18.15 10.41
N TRP A 2 -5.53 19.01 11.43
CA TRP A 2 -6.63 19.90 11.80
C TRP A 2 -7.11 20.81 10.66
N THR A 3 -6.20 21.42 9.91
CA THR A 3 -6.53 22.24 8.74
C THR A 3 -7.32 21.46 7.68
N SER A 4 -6.88 20.24 7.36
CA SER A 4 -7.56 19.37 6.39
C SER A 4 -8.96 18.96 6.88
N PHE A 5 -9.09 18.67 8.18
CA PHE A 5 -10.36 18.33 8.80
C PHE A 5 -11.35 19.52 8.79
N ASN A 6 -10.90 20.71 9.18
CA ASN A 6 -11.75 21.90 9.17
C ASN A 6 -12.24 22.25 7.78
N ARG A 7 -11.39 22.09 6.76
CA ARG A 7 -11.79 22.31 5.36
C ARG A 7 -12.97 21.42 4.94
N ILE A 8 -13.01 20.17 5.43
CA ILE A 8 -14.12 19.24 5.17
C ILE A 8 -15.40 19.77 5.83
N VAL A 9 -15.32 20.18 7.10
CA VAL A 9 -16.46 20.73 7.83
C VAL A 9 -16.97 22.01 7.17
N GLU A 10 -16.08 22.92 6.79
CA GLU A 10 -16.42 24.16 6.05
C GLU A 10 -17.13 23.83 4.74
N SER A 11 -16.62 22.87 3.96
CA SER A 11 -17.25 22.46 2.70
C SER A 11 -18.64 21.85 2.89
N VAL A 12 -18.87 21.12 4.00
CA VAL A 12 -20.19 20.56 4.33
C VAL A 12 -21.16 21.68 4.71
N LEU A 13 -20.74 22.62 5.57
CA LEU A 13 -21.57 23.74 5.98
C LEU A 13 -21.94 24.65 4.79
N ASP A 14 -20.97 24.95 3.93
CA ASP A 14 -21.21 25.75 2.72
C ASP A 14 -22.24 25.10 1.79
N ALA A 15 -22.18 23.77 1.61
CA ALA A 15 -23.15 23.03 0.80
C ALA A 15 -24.57 23.04 1.40
N MET A 16 -24.69 23.10 2.74
CA MET A 16 -25.98 23.21 3.44
C MET A 16 -26.61 24.61 3.29
N GLU A 17 -25.80 25.66 3.12
CA GLU A 17 -26.26 27.05 3.10
C GLU A 17 -26.50 27.62 1.69
N LYS A 18 -25.67 27.27 0.70
CA LYS A 18 -25.57 28.00 -0.58
C LYS A 18 -26.28 27.34 -1.78
N GLY A 19 -26.98 26.24 -1.57
CA GLY A 19 -27.62 25.45 -2.63
C GLY A 19 -26.73 24.31 -3.12
N LEU A 20 -27.36 23.19 -3.51
CA LEU A 20 -26.69 21.89 -3.66
C LEU A 20 -26.43 21.53 -5.12
N ASP A 21 -25.18 21.63 -5.57
CA ASP A 21 -24.67 20.77 -6.63
C ASP A 21 -24.03 19.54 -5.98
N TYR A 22 -24.84 18.49 -5.83
CA TYR A 22 -24.44 17.32 -5.05
C TYR A 22 -23.27 16.57 -5.67
N VAL A 23 -23.21 16.49 -7.00
CA VAL A 23 -22.15 15.77 -7.72
C VAL A 23 -20.81 16.46 -7.48
N SER A 24 -20.75 17.78 -7.71
CA SER A 24 -19.52 18.55 -7.46
C SER A 24 -19.09 18.51 -5.99
N PHE A 25 -20.05 18.52 -5.07
CA PHE A 25 -19.79 18.36 -3.64
C PHE A 25 -19.17 16.99 -3.31
N GLU A 26 -19.74 15.90 -3.82
CA GLU A 26 -19.21 14.54 -3.58
C GLU A 26 -17.79 14.37 -4.12
N GLU A 27 -17.51 14.91 -5.32
CA GLU A 27 -16.16 14.87 -5.90
C GLU A 27 -15.16 15.64 -5.06
N ASN A 28 -15.52 16.86 -4.64
CA ASN A 28 -14.68 17.67 -3.77
C ASN A 28 -14.45 16.98 -2.42
N LEU A 29 -15.51 16.48 -1.77
CA LEU A 29 -15.43 15.79 -0.49
C LEU A 29 -14.48 14.59 -0.57
N ARG A 30 -14.56 13.79 -1.63
CA ARG A 30 -13.64 12.66 -1.87
C ARG A 30 -12.18 13.12 -1.95
N GLU A 31 -11.88 14.19 -2.68
CA GLU A 31 -10.52 14.74 -2.73
C GLU A 31 -10.03 15.21 -1.35
N GLN A 32 -10.90 15.85 -0.58
CA GLN A 32 -10.56 16.32 0.76
C GLN A 32 -10.32 15.16 1.74
N LEU A 33 -11.15 14.12 1.68
CA LEU A 33 -10.98 12.90 2.48
C LEU A 33 -9.69 12.15 2.10
N ASN A 34 -9.35 12.07 0.82
CA ASN A 34 -8.08 11.50 0.37
C ASN A 34 -6.87 12.30 0.89
N GLU A 35 -6.94 13.64 0.87
CA GLU A 35 -5.90 14.48 1.49
C GLU A 35 -5.79 14.25 3.01
N LEU A 36 -6.91 14.21 3.72
CA LEU A 36 -6.93 13.91 5.15
C LEU A 36 -6.34 12.52 5.43
N GLY A 37 -6.70 11.51 4.64
CA GLY A 37 -6.16 10.15 4.72
C GLY A 37 -4.64 10.13 4.53
N ARG A 38 -4.11 10.84 3.52
CA ARG A 38 -2.66 10.95 3.31
C ARG A 38 -1.94 11.59 4.49
N VAL A 39 -2.50 12.66 5.04
CA VAL A 39 -1.95 13.33 6.23
C VAL A 39 -2.01 12.43 7.45
N ALA A 40 -3.11 11.71 7.66
CA ALA A 40 -3.27 10.79 8.78
C ALA A 40 -2.28 9.61 8.71
N CYS A 41 -2.17 8.94 7.56
CA CYS A 41 -1.20 7.87 7.36
C CYS A 41 0.23 8.34 7.59
N LYS A 42 0.60 9.53 7.08
CA LYS A 42 1.89 10.15 7.35
C LYS A 42 2.12 10.33 8.86
N SER A 43 1.17 10.94 9.55
CA SER A 43 1.28 11.22 10.98
C SER A 43 1.42 9.93 11.81
N VAL A 44 0.69 8.87 11.47
CA VAL A 44 0.80 7.57 12.15
C VAL A 44 2.20 6.97 11.96
N LEU A 45 2.70 6.94 10.72
CA LEU A 45 4.03 6.41 10.41
C LEU A 45 5.13 7.21 11.12
N GLU A 46 5.10 8.54 11.04
CA GLU A 46 6.11 9.39 11.67
C GLU A 46 6.02 9.34 13.21
N ALA A 47 4.83 9.21 13.78
CA ALA A 47 4.67 9.01 15.22
C ALA A 47 5.20 7.65 15.68
N ALA A 48 4.99 6.59 14.90
CA ALA A 48 5.55 5.27 15.18
C ALA A 48 7.09 5.28 15.11
N ASP A 49 7.68 5.94 14.11
CA ASP A 49 9.13 6.12 14.02
C ASP A 49 9.68 6.93 15.20
N GLN A 50 9.02 8.03 15.55
CA GLN A 50 9.40 8.87 16.69
C GLN A 50 9.36 8.09 18.01
N ARG A 51 8.32 7.27 18.21
CA ARG A 51 8.20 6.38 19.37
C ARG A 51 9.39 5.42 19.44
N LEU A 52 9.77 4.80 18.32
CA LEU A 52 10.95 3.94 18.26
C LEU A 52 12.24 4.71 18.58
N VAL A 53 12.38 5.96 18.12
CA VAL A 53 13.53 6.81 18.43
C VAL A 53 13.63 7.07 19.94
N GLU A 54 12.53 7.48 20.57
CA GLU A 54 12.46 7.87 21.98
C GLU A 54 12.54 6.68 22.94
N ARG A 55 11.85 5.58 22.62
CA ARG A 55 11.69 4.40 23.49
C ARG A 55 12.61 3.28 23.06
N ARG A 56 13.83 3.31 23.60
CA ARG A 56 14.88 2.35 23.27
C ARG A 56 14.50 0.90 23.63
N GLU A 57 13.66 0.73 24.64
CA GLU A 57 13.09 -0.54 25.07
C GLU A 57 12.22 -1.21 24.00
N GLU A 58 11.64 -0.44 23.08
CA GLU A 58 10.81 -0.95 21.98
C GLU A 58 11.63 -1.36 20.75
N ARG A 59 12.94 -1.09 20.77
CA ARG A 59 13.88 -1.46 19.71
C ARG A 59 15.13 -2.12 20.28
N PRO A 60 14.99 -3.23 21.04
CA PRO A 60 16.11 -3.87 21.72
C PRO A 60 17.20 -4.26 20.72
N GLY A 61 18.44 -3.91 21.02
CA GLY A 61 19.58 -4.18 20.16
C GLY A 61 19.72 -3.27 18.93
N TRP A 62 18.76 -2.40 18.62
CA TRP A 62 18.84 -1.48 17.48
C TRP A 62 19.34 -0.10 17.90
N ARG A 63 20.36 0.39 17.20
CA ARG A 63 20.90 1.75 17.36
C ARG A 63 20.55 2.62 16.15
N ILE A 64 20.30 3.89 16.40
CA ILE A 64 20.07 4.88 15.33
C ILE A 64 21.39 5.04 14.56
N GLN A 65 21.31 4.93 13.24
CA GLN A 65 22.43 5.11 12.32
C GLN A 65 22.30 6.40 11.50
N ARG A 66 21.08 6.72 11.07
CA ARG A 66 20.73 7.93 10.31
C ARG A 66 19.25 8.26 10.54
N ARG A 67 18.88 9.53 10.51
CA ARG A 67 17.49 9.97 10.67
C ARG A 67 17.01 10.74 9.46
N ASP A 68 15.70 10.97 9.43
CA ASP A 68 15.04 11.89 8.52
C ASP A 68 15.17 11.47 7.05
N ASP A 69 15.34 10.16 6.81
CA ASP A 69 15.30 9.61 5.46
C ASP A 69 13.87 9.68 4.93
N GLU A 70 13.72 10.10 3.67
CA GLU A 70 12.40 10.21 3.05
C GLU A 70 11.98 8.90 2.36
N LYS A 71 10.70 8.58 2.49
CA LYS A 71 10.03 7.52 1.74
C LYS A 71 8.74 8.03 1.14
N SER A 72 8.41 7.50 -0.04
CA SER A 72 7.10 7.62 -0.64
C SER A 72 6.51 6.24 -0.86
N ILE A 73 5.25 6.06 -0.47
CA ILE A 73 4.45 4.86 -0.67
C ILE A 73 3.11 5.25 -1.29
N LEU A 74 2.68 4.53 -2.33
CA LEU A 74 1.38 4.74 -2.95
C LEU A 74 0.33 3.96 -2.15
N THR A 75 -0.69 4.66 -1.66
CA THR A 75 -1.78 4.08 -0.84
C THR A 75 -3.12 4.27 -1.55
N PRO A 76 -4.21 3.66 -1.07
CA PRO A 76 -5.55 3.93 -1.59
C PRO A 76 -5.98 5.41 -1.52
N PHE A 77 -5.40 6.21 -0.62
CA PHE A 77 -5.65 7.65 -0.51
C PHE A 77 -4.74 8.50 -1.44
N GLY A 78 -3.86 7.86 -2.21
CA GLY A 78 -2.80 8.46 -3.00
C GLY A 78 -1.40 8.33 -2.38
N THR A 79 -0.44 9.11 -2.87
CA THR A 79 0.96 9.01 -2.42
C THR A 79 1.16 9.62 -1.03
N VAL A 80 1.63 8.82 -0.09
CA VAL A 80 2.05 9.25 1.26
C VAL A 80 3.56 9.41 1.29
N LYS A 81 4.04 10.60 1.66
CA LYS A 81 5.46 10.90 1.89
C LYS A 81 5.71 11.07 3.38
N TYR A 82 6.64 10.31 3.93
CA TYR A 82 6.96 10.32 5.36
C TYR A 82 8.47 10.21 5.60
N ARG A 83 8.91 10.69 6.77
CA ARG A 83 10.28 10.53 7.25
C ARG A 83 10.41 9.29 8.13
N ARG A 84 11.58 8.67 8.10
CA ARG A 84 11.87 7.44 8.83
C ARG A 84 13.32 7.38 9.28
N THR A 85 13.57 6.61 10.32
CA THR A 85 14.89 6.42 10.91
C THR A 85 15.52 5.10 10.45
N TYR A 86 16.79 5.18 10.06
CA TYR A 86 17.60 4.01 9.70
C TYR A 86 18.34 3.50 10.94
N PHE A 87 18.10 2.25 11.29
CA PHE A 87 18.67 1.61 12.46
C PHE A 87 19.67 0.52 12.07
N ARG A 88 20.63 0.24 12.96
CA ARG A 88 21.57 -0.87 12.87
C ARG A 88 21.51 -1.73 14.13
N HIS A 89 21.33 -3.03 13.96
CA HIS A 89 21.33 -3.98 15.06
C HIS A 89 22.76 -4.29 15.54
N VAL A 90 23.00 -4.23 16.85
CA VAL A 90 24.35 -4.28 17.42
C VAL A 90 25.04 -5.63 17.27
N LYS A 91 24.26 -6.73 17.33
CA LYS A 91 24.78 -8.10 17.26
C LYS A 91 24.90 -8.59 15.82
N THR A 92 23.79 -8.56 15.07
CA THR A 92 23.72 -9.09 13.70
C THR A 92 24.31 -8.16 12.66
N LYS A 93 24.57 -6.88 13.01
CA LYS A 93 25.01 -5.82 12.10
C LYS A 93 24.02 -5.47 10.99
N GLU A 94 22.85 -6.09 11.00
CA GLU A 94 21.72 -5.83 10.10
C GLU A 94 21.27 -4.37 10.21
N CYS A 95 20.84 -3.80 9.09
CA CYS A 95 20.33 -2.45 9.03
C CYS A 95 18.90 -2.44 8.48
N ALA A 96 18.05 -1.58 9.02
CA ALA A 96 16.65 -1.54 8.65
C ALA A 96 15.96 -0.23 9.01
N TYR A 97 14.87 0.05 8.29
CA TYR A 97 13.83 0.99 8.71
C TYR A 97 12.79 0.21 9.50
N LEU A 98 12.75 0.41 10.82
CA LEU A 98 11.87 -0.38 11.69
C LEU A 98 10.38 -0.02 11.49
N VAL A 99 10.07 1.26 11.25
CA VAL A 99 8.71 1.70 10.93
C VAL A 99 8.16 1.05 9.65
N ASP A 100 9.01 0.89 8.61
CA ASP A 100 8.61 0.20 7.38
C ASP A 100 8.24 -1.26 7.66
N ARG A 101 9.04 -1.96 8.47
CA ARG A 101 8.77 -3.35 8.86
C ARG A 101 7.46 -3.49 9.60
N GLN A 102 7.19 -2.57 10.55
CA GLN A 102 5.92 -2.55 11.28
C GLN A 102 4.73 -2.29 10.37
N ALA A 103 4.91 -1.48 9.32
CA ALA A 103 3.89 -1.23 8.30
C ALA A 103 3.78 -2.34 7.23
N GLY A 104 4.59 -3.41 7.32
CA GLY A 104 4.60 -4.47 6.31
C GLY A 104 5.30 -4.09 4.99
N TYR A 105 6.04 -2.98 4.96
CA TYR A 105 6.75 -2.53 3.76
C TYR A 105 8.09 -3.23 3.61
N GLY A 106 8.18 -4.09 2.60
CA GLY A 106 9.42 -4.72 2.19
C GLY A 106 10.44 -3.73 1.59
N PRO A 107 11.70 -4.17 1.40
CA PRO A 107 12.70 -3.40 0.68
C PRO A 107 12.18 -2.96 -0.69
N HIS A 108 12.39 -1.68 -1.04
CA HIS A 108 11.95 -1.08 -2.30
C HIS A 108 10.42 -1.05 -2.55
N ALA A 109 9.57 -1.42 -1.58
CA ALA A 109 8.12 -1.33 -1.74
C ALA A 109 7.69 0.08 -2.19
N ARG A 110 6.92 0.17 -3.28
CA ARG A 110 6.41 1.44 -3.82
C ARG A 110 4.90 1.59 -3.68
N ILE A 111 4.22 0.47 -3.46
CA ILE A 111 2.77 0.38 -3.28
C ILE A 111 2.52 -0.23 -1.90
N ASP A 112 1.50 0.29 -1.23
CA ASP A 112 0.96 -0.27 0.00
C ASP A 112 0.30 -1.64 -0.28
N LEU A 113 0.27 -2.50 0.74
CA LEU A 113 -0.27 -3.85 0.62
C LEU A 113 -1.77 -3.85 0.30
N ALA A 114 -2.55 -2.93 0.86
CA ALA A 114 -3.99 -2.86 0.58
C ALA A 114 -4.24 -2.45 -0.87
N LEU A 115 -3.47 -1.48 -1.38
CA LEU A 115 -3.54 -1.10 -2.79
C LEU A 115 -3.05 -2.22 -3.71
N ALA A 116 -2.01 -2.95 -3.32
CA ALA A 116 -1.52 -4.12 -4.06
C ALA A 116 -2.61 -5.20 -4.17
N ALA A 117 -3.34 -5.47 -3.09
CA ALA A 117 -4.46 -6.40 -3.09
C ALA A 117 -5.57 -5.94 -4.04
N GLU A 118 -5.93 -4.65 -4.02
CA GLU A 118 -6.97 -4.09 -4.90
C GLU A 118 -6.62 -4.25 -6.40
N ILE A 119 -5.36 -3.99 -6.78
CA ILE A 119 -4.95 -4.12 -8.19
C ILE A 119 -4.80 -5.57 -8.64
N VAL A 120 -4.45 -6.50 -7.73
CA VAL A 120 -4.38 -7.94 -8.00
C VAL A 120 -5.79 -8.48 -8.19
N ASP A 121 -6.71 -8.16 -7.28
CA ASP A 121 -8.13 -8.51 -7.38
C ASP A 121 -8.71 -7.99 -8.70
N ALA A 122 -8.47 -6.73 -9.04
CA ALA A 122 -8.92 -6.15 -10.30
C ALA A 122 -8.33 -6.82 -11.55
N ALA A 123 -7.17 -7.47 -11.46
CA ALA A 123 -6.53 -8.16 -12.58
C ALA A 123 -7.12 -9.54 -12.89
N SER A 124 -8.01 -10.05 -12.03
CA SER A 124 -8.81 -11.25 -12.35
C SER A 124 -9.83 -10.98 -13.46
N GLU A 125 -10.37 -9.76 -13.51
CA GLU A 125 -11.43 -9.37 -14.44
C GLU A 125 -10.98 -8.38 -15.53
N LEU A 126 -9.85 -7.69 -15.32
CA LEU A 126 -9.38 -6.62 -16.19
C LEU A 126 -7.95 -6.86 -16.66
N SER A 127 -7.61 -6.27 -17.81
CA SER A 127 -6.21 -6.26 -18.26
C SER A 127 -5.33 -5.49 -17.27
N TYR A 128 -4.06 -5.88 -17.13
CA TYR A 128 -3.12 -5.25 -16.17
C TYR A 128 -3.06 -3.73 -16.25
N ARG A 129 -3.21 -3.16 -17.45
CA ARG A 129 -3.27 -1.71 -17.62
C ARG A 129 -4.53 -1.12 -16.96
N LYS A 130 -5.70 -1.69 -17.25
CA LYS A 130 -6.98 -1.23 -16.68
C LYS A 130 -7.02 -1.45 -15.16
N SER A 131 -6.47 -2.55 -14.66
CA SER A 131 -6.32 -2.82 -13.22
C SER A 131 -5.44 -1.77 -12.53
N GLY A 132 -4.34 -1.38 -13.18
CA GLY A 132 -3.45 -0.33 -12.66
C GLY A 132 -4.05 1.08 -12.69
N GLU A 133 -4.98 1.35 -13.61
CA GLU A 133 -5.71 2.61 -13.70
C GLU A 133 -6.90 2.67 -12.71
N LYS A 134 -7.47 1.53 -12.29
CA LYS A 134 -8.67 1.45 -11.43
C LYS A 134 -8.57 2.27 -10.13
N PRO A 135 -7.47 2.25 -9.36
CA PRO A 135 -7.39 3.02 -8.11
C PRO A 135 -7.46 4.53 -8.32
N SER A 136 -7.10 5.03 -9.51
CA SER A 136 -7.20 6.47 -9.81
C SER A 136 -8.63 7.00 -9.81
N ARG A 137 -9.62 6.11 -9.93
CA ARG A 137 -11.04 6.45 -9.76
C ARG A 137 -11.39 6.78 -8.32
N ALA A 138 -10.73 6.18 -7.34
CA ALA A 138 -10.96 6.47 -5.93
C ALA A 138 -10.10 7.64 -5.44
N ALA A 139 -8.82 7.66 -5.84
CA ALA A 139 -7.88 8.72 -5.48
C ALA A 139 -7.05 9.14 -6.71
N PRO A 140 -7.22 10.39 -7.20
CA PRO A 140 -6.40 10.92 -8.28
C PRO A 140 -4.90 10.75 -8.01
N GLY A 141 -4.17 10.21 -8.99
CA GLY A 141 -2.73 9.93 -8.86
C GLY A 141 -2.37 8.60 -8.19
N ALA A 142 -3.35 7.77 -7.79
CA ALA A 142 -3.12 6.42 -7.27
C ALA A 142 -2.89 5.34 -8.36
N GLN A 143 -2.75 5.73 -9.63
CA GLN A 143 -2.53 4.78 -10.73
C GLN A 143 -1.14 4.14 -10.70
N VAL A 144 -1.07 2.89 -11.18
CA VAL A 144 0.17 2.13 -11.35
C VAL A 144 0.29 1.59 -12.76
N SER A 145 1.51 1.32 -13.21
CA SER A 145 1.73 0.69 -14.52
C SER A 145 1.28 -0.77 -14.52
N GLY A 146 0.91 -1.31 -15.69
CA GLY A 146 0.61 -2.74 -15.84
C GLY A 146 1.79 -3.65 -15.44
N GLN A 147 3.03 -3.18 -15.57
CA GLN A 147 4.21 -3.88 -15.05
C GLN A 147 4.23 -3.95 -13.52
N THR A 148 3.71 -2.92 -12.84
CA THR A 148 3.58 -2.91 -11.38
C THR A 148 2.50 -3.91 -10.94
N VAL A 149 1.38 -3.97 -11.66
CA VAL A 149 0.34 -4.99 -11.44
C VAL A 149 0.90 -6.39 -11.62
N MET A 150 1.60 -6.66 -12.73
CA MET A 150 2.26 -7.95 -12.96
C MET A 150 3.23 -8.34 -11.83
N LYS A 151 4.01 -7.37 -11.32
CA LYS A 151 4.92 -7.61 -10.18
C LYS A 151 4.17 -7.90 -8.88
N ALA A 152 3.03 -7.23 -8.64
CA ALA A 152 2.20 -7.47 -7.47
C ALA A 152 1.60 -8.89 -7.49
N ILE A 153 1.05 -9.32 -8.63
CA ILE A 153 0.54 -10.68 -8.83
C ILE A 153 1.63 -11.72 -8.58
N ARG A 154 2.79 -11.57 -9.22
CA ARG A 154 3.92 -12.48 -9.02
C ARG A 154 4.44 -12.50 -7.58
N GLY A 155 4.29 -11.41 -6.85
CA GLY A 155 4.64 -11.35 -5.42
C GLY A 155 3.64 -12.11 -4.54
N PHE A 156 2.40 -12.27 -5.01
CA PHE A 156 1.34 -13.04 -4.35
C PHE A 156 1.47 -14.55 -4.61
N ASP A 157 1.88 -14.94 -5.83
CA ASP A 157 1.93 -16.34 -6.27
C ASP A 157 3.11 -17.19 -5.73
N LEU A 158 4.02 -16.65 -4.93
CA LEU A 158 5.31 -17.30 -4.67
C LEU A 158 5.41 -18.20 -3.43
N GLU A 159 4.40 -18.29 -2.56
CA GLU A 159 4.50 -19.11 -1.33
C GLU A 159 3.58 -20.34 -1.27
N GLU A 160 2.46 -20.37 -2.00
CA GLU A 160 1.56 -21.54 -1.99
C GLU A 160 1.93 -22.64 -3.01
N GLU A 161 2.57 -22.32 -4.14
CA GLU A 161 2.93 -23.35 -5.13
C GLU A 161 4.37 -23.90 -4.99
N ALA A 162 5.32 -23.10 -4.49
CA ALA A 162 6.70 -23.54 -4.33
C ALA A 162 6.92 -24.48 -3.13
N SER A 163 6.00 -24.49 -2.16
CA SER A 163 6.01 -25.40 -1.00
C SER A 163 5.32 -26.75 -1.27
N GLY A 164 4.66 -26.90 -2.43
CA GLY A 164 4.25 -28.19 -2.96
C GLY A 164 5.44 -28.96 -3.51
N GLY A 165 6.34 -29.42 -2.62
CA GLY A 165 7.49 -30.23 -2.97
C GLY A 165 7.11 -31.28 -4.01
N ARG A 166 7.88 -31.36 -5.11
CA ARG A 166 7.72 -32.23 -6.29
C ARG A 166 6.65 -33.30 -6.04
N ARG A 167 5.36 -32.97 -6.28
CA ARG A 167 4.25 -33.90 -6.03
C ARG A 167 4.59 -35.20 -6.73
N GLU A 168 4.61 -36.32 -5.99
CA GLU A 168 4.86 -37.63 -6.60
C GLU A 168 3.86 -37.81 -7.73
N LYS A 169 4.37 -38.03 -8.94
CA LYS A 169 3.51 -38.23 -10.11
C LYS A 169 2.60 -39.42 -9.81
N LYS A 170 1.29 -39.23 -9.97
CA LYS A 170 0.30 -40.29 -9.78
C LYS A 170 0.67 -41.48 -10.69
N ARG A 171 1.06 -42.61 -10.10
CA ARG A 171 1.29 -43.87 -10.85
C ARG A 171 -0.07 -44.46 -11.23
N CYS A 172 -0.36 -44.51 -12.51
CA CYS A 172 -1.56 -45.14 -13.06
C CYS A 172 -1.25 -45.81 -14.40
N GLU A 173 -2.04 -46.81 -14.76
CA GLU A 173 -1.89 -47.57 -16.00
C GLU A 173 -2.40 -46.79 -17.24
N THR A 174 -3.43 -45.97 -17.06
CA THR A 174 -4.00 -45.12 -18.11
C THR A 174 -4.36 -43.76 -17.53
N LEU A 175 -3.87 -42.70 -18.17
CA LEU A 175 -4.14 -41.31 -17.81
C LEU A 175 -5.02 -40.69 -18.88
N TYR A 176 -6.26 -40.35 -18.54
CA TYR A 176 -7.13 -39.54 -19.39
C TYR A 176 -6.85 -38.06 -19.10
N VAL A 177 -6.49 -37.32 -20.13
CA VAL A 177 -6.27 -35.86 -20.09
C VAL A 177 -7.23 -35.25 -21.10
N GLU A 178 -8.13 -34.41 -20.60
CA GLU A 178 -8.98 -33.56 -21.42
C GLU A 178 -8.38 -32.16 -21.39
N ALA A 179 -8.11 -31.60 -22.57
CA ALA A 179 -7.58 -30.27 -22.73
C ALA A 179 -8.61 -29.47 -23.53
N ASP A 180 -9.09 -28.38 -22.95
CA ASP A 180 -9.98 -27.43 -23.61
C ASP A 180 -9.14 -26.34 -24.27
N GLU A 181 -9.34 -26.13 -25.57
CA GLU A 181 -8.66 -25.09 -26.32
C GLU A 181 -9.51 -23.82 -26.28
N ASP A 182 -9.41 -23.08 -25.17
CA ASP A 182 -9.94 -21.71 -25.11
C ASP A 182 -9.08 -20.82 -26.05
N HIS A 183 -9.73 -20.18 -27.02
CA HIS A 183 -9.14 -19.38 -28.10
C HIS A 183 -9.10 -17.88 -27.80
#